data_AF-A0A1L9QU08-F1
#
_entry.id   AF-A0A1L9QU08-F1
#
_cell.length_a   1.000
_cell.length_b   1.000
_cell.length_c   1.000
_cell.angle_alpha   90.00
_cell.angle_beta   90.00
_cell.angle_gamma   90.00
#
_symmetry.space_group_name_H-M   'P 1'
#
loop_
_entity.id
_entity.type
_entity.pdbx_description
1 polymer ?
#
loop_
_entity_poly.entity_id
_entity_poly.type
_entity_poly.pdbx_seq_one_letter_code
_entity_poly.pdbx_strand_id
1 'polypeptide(L)'
;MTPTPSSKSHLMQAFEKIVNERKSPNARVETKEQEAQREQNQQVLAKVSSYSRDRLITGLATLHLDLGNTIEQLTEKLSTETDKLKEINQAIAVKQEQLQDLKNVRIVADALHLLTQEHNAKLNTFEAQITSQQEALQKQQESVRKFWSKEQQEYEGVLSEKTEQINRDRQHEETDFQYELERLRQMESDDYEERKRQLEHELRQRQQQLDKDWQQREKVLNDQEAEYTKSCQTIAGYEEELKQAYTTAKEEAIQEANREGKVKSDLLEKEWTGIQQGYELQVQSLETTIERQTEQITALSEQLQAAVNQAKELAMRAFSSSGNNN
;
A
#
# COMPACT_ATOMS: atom_id res chain seq x y z
N MET A 1 -63.86 142.31 -10.03
CA MET A 1 -65.07 143.13 -10.23
C MET A 1 -65.61 143.51 -8.85
N THR A 2 -65.86 144.80 -8.69
CA THR A 2 -66.38 145.61 -7.56
C THR A 2 -67.81 145.19 -7.12
N PRO A 3 -68.48 145.83 -6.12
CA PRO A 3 -68.05 146.92 -5.22
C PRO A 3 -68.50 146.78 -3.73
N THR A 4 -67.87 147.56 -2.84
CA THR A 4 -68.49 148.15 -1.63
C THR A 4 -69.40 149.33 -2.01
N PRO A 5 -70.53 149.56 -1.31
CA PRO A 5 -70.74 150.87 -0.64
C PRO A 5 -71.53 150.72 0.70
N SER A 6 -71.16 151.40 1.80
CA SER A 6 -71.47 152.80 2.13
C SER A 6 -72.96 153.12 2.44
N SER A 7 -73.14 153.84 3.56
CA SER A 7 -74.02 155.00 3.72
C SER A 7 -75.36 154.81 4.47
N LYS A 8 -75.53 155.65 5.51
CA LYS A 8 -76.70 156.48 5.89
C LYS A 8 -78.11 155.87 5.99
N SER A 9 -78.47 154.88 5.19
CA SER A 9 -79.76 154.21 5.17
C SER A 9 -80.08 153.51 6.49
N HIS A 10 -79.06 153.00 7.19
CA HIS A 10 -79.22 152.42 8.53
C HIS A 10 -79.49 153.47 9.62
N LEU A 11 -79.00 154.70 9.47
CA LEU A 11 -79.27 155.79 10.43
C LEU A 11 -80.60 156.50 10.13
N MET A 12 -80.98 156.66 8.86
CA MET A 12 -82.23 157.31 8.48
C MET A 12 -83.45 156.39 8.69
N GLN A 13 -83.35 155.08 8.41
CA GLN A 13 -84.42 154.12 8.73
C GLN A 13 -84.60 153.92 10.23
N ALA A 14 -83.51 153.99 11.01
CA ALA A 14 -83.61 153.99 12.47
C ALA A 14 -84.30 155.27 12.98
N PHE A 15 -84.06 156.43 12.33
CA PHE A 15 -84.71 157.69 12.69
C PHE A 15 -86.19 157.75 12.28
N GLU A 16 -86.56 157.23 11.10
CA GLU A 16 -87.97 157.15 10.66
C GLU A 16 -88.81 156.20 11.54
N LYS A 17 -88.23 155.09 12.03
CA LYS A 17 -88.93 154.22 12.99
C LYS A 17 -89.22 154.93 14.32
N ILE A 18 -88.28 155.74 14.82
CA ILE A 18 -88.45 156.47 16.09
C ILE A 18 -89.50 157.58 15.97
N VAL A 19 -89.65 158.21 14.80
CA VAL A 19 -90.67 159.24 14.59
C VAL A 19 -92.08 158.63 14.48
N ASN A 20 -92.20 157.42 13.92
CA ASN A 20 -93.49 156.71 13.82
C ASN A 20 -93.97 156.07 15.13
N GLU A 21 -93.11 155.83 16.11
CA GLU A 21 -93.52 155.38 17.45
C GLU A 21 -94.05 156.51 18.35
N ARG A 22 -93.91 157.79 17.96
CA ARG A 22 -94.25 158.94 18.83
C ARG A 22 -95.50 159.75 18.46
N LYS A 23 -96.33 159.32 17.49
CA LYS A 23 -97.58 160.04 17.15
C LYS A 23 -98.83 159.14 17.12
N SER A 24 -99.33 158.86 18.34
CA SER A 24 -100.76 158.90 18.75
C SER A 24 -101.71 157.72 18.36
N PRO A 25 -102.90 157.58 19.00
CA PRO A 25 -103.14 157.13 20.39
C PRO A 25 -104.38 156.19 20.55
N ASN A 26 -104.54 155.58 21.74
CA ASN A 26 -105.78 155.11 22.43
C ASN A 26 -105.58 153.72 23.06
N ALA A 27 -106.16 153.34 24.20
CA ALA A 27 -106.68 154.02 25.38
C ALA A 27 -107.01 152.88 26.39
N ARG A 28 -106.65 153.06 27.67
CA ARG A 28 -107.32 152.65 28.94
C ARG A 28 -107.91 151.21 29.03
N VAL A 29 -107.71 150.45 30.11
CA VAL A 29 -108.13 150.73 31.51
C VAL A 29 -107.24 149.91 32.47
N GLU A 30 -106.96 150.48 33.65
CA GLU A 30 -106.20 149.93 34.77
C GLU A 30 -106.97 148.88 35.59
N THR A 31 -106.29 147.85 36.10
CA THR A 31 -106.52 147.27 37.45
C THR A 31 -105.32 146.41 37.93
N LYS A 32 -104.64 146.89 38.99
CA LYS A 32 -104.16 146.17 40.21
C LYS A 32 -103.10 145.04 40.23
N GLU A 33 -102.25 144.82 39.24
CA GLU A 33 -101.03 143.98 39.44
C GLU A 33 -99.75 144.52 38.80
N GLN A 34 -99.79 145.77 38.32
CA GLN A 34 -98.62 146.58 37.99
C GLN A 34 -97.78 146.97 39.23
N GLU A 35 -98.22 146.63 40.44
CA GLU A 35 -97.43 146.73 41.68
C GLU A 35 -96.46 145.53 41.84
N ALA A 36 -96.81 144.33 41.35
CA ALA A 36 -95.91 143.16 41.37
C ALA A 36 -94.74 143.30 40.37
N GLN A 37 -94.94 143.98 39.25
CA GLN A 37 -93.89 144.26 38.27
C GLN A 37 -92.97 145.42 38.67
N ARG A 38 -93.41 146.33 39.56
CA ARG A 38 -92.52 147.37 40.12
C ARG A 38 -91.54 146.80 41.16
N GLU A 39 -91.96 145.82 41.96
CA GLU A 39 -91.05 145.09 42.86
C GLU A 39 -90.06 144.21 42.08
N GLN A 40 -90.52 143.53 41.02
CA GLN A 40 -89.63 142.73 40.17
C GLN A 40 -88.59 143.60 39.44
N ASN A 41 -88.98 144.80 38.98
CA ASN A 41 -88.07 145.73 38.30
C ASN A 41 -87.10 146.44 39.27
N GLN A 42 -87.47 146.67 40.53
CA GLN A 42 -86.51 147.13 41.55
C GLN A 42 -85.50 146.05 41.94
N GLN A 43 -85.89 144.77 41.98
CA GLN A 43 -84.96 143.65 42.21
C GLN A 43 -83.96 143.46 41.06
N VAL A 44 -84.36 143.73 39.81
CA VAL A 44 -83.45 143.68 38.66
C VAL A 44 -82.46 144.85 38.67
N LEU A 45 -82.91 146.07 39.02
CA LEU A 45 -82.02 147.23 39.14
C LEU A 45 -81.02 147.11 40.31
N ALA A 46 -81.41 146.48 41.43
CA ALA A 46 -80.50 146.17 42.55
C ALA A 46 -79.48 145.06 42.21
N LYS A 47 -79.85 144.07 41.37
CA LYS A 47 -78.89 143.06 40.87
C LYS A 47 -77.87 143.68 39.92
N VAL A 48 -78.28 144.66 39.10
CA VAL A 48 -77.40 145.28 38.10
C VAL A 48 -76.39 146.26 38.71
N SER A 49 -76.71 146.95 39.81
CA SER A 49 -75.74 147.81 40.53
C SER A 49 -74.67 147.02 41.32
N SER A 50 -74.87 145.72 41.54
CA SER A 50 -73.87 144.83 42.16
C SER A 50 -72.80 144.30 41.18
N TYR A 51 -73.00 144.52 39.87
CA TYR A 51 -72.05 144.21 38.81
C TYR A 51 -71.17 145.43 38.51
N SER A 52 -70.27 145.76 39.44
CA SER A 52 -69.20 146.73 39.17
C SER A 52 -68.17 146.13 38.21
N ARG A 53 -67.61 146.96 37.32
CA ARG A 53 -66.67 146.59 36.23
C ARG A 53 -65.50 145.71 36.70
N ASP A 54 -65.05 145.89 37.94
CA ASP A 54 -64.00 145.07 38.56
C ASP A 54 -64.38 143.60 38.76
N ARG A 55 -65.65 143.29 39.07
CA ARG A 55 -66.13 141.92 39.30
C ARG A 55 -66.26 141.11 38.00
N LEU A 56 -66.53 141.79 36.89
CA LEU A 56 -66.53 141.18 35.56
C LEU A 56 -65.10 140.90 35.08
N ILE A 57 -64.14 141.80 35.33
CA ILE A 57 -62.73 141.60 34.96
C ILE A 57 -62.09 140.51 35.83
N THR A 58 -62.36 140.49 37.14
CA THR A 58 -61.90 139.38 38.00
C THR A 58 -62.58 138.07 37.65
N GLY A 59 -63.87 138.06 37.35
CA GLY A 59 -64.59 136.87 36.87
C GLY A 59 -64.03 136.31 35.55
N LEU A 60 -63.69 137.19 34.60
CA LEU A 60 -63.03 136.81 33.34
C LEU A 60 -61.62 136.29 33.58
N ALA A 61 -60.85 136.91 34.48
CA ALA A 61 -59.51 136.44 34.82
C ALA A 61 -59.52 135.09 35.54
N THR A 62 -60.47 134.86 36.46
CA THR A 62 -60.66 133.55 37.09
C THR A 62 -61.11 132.50 36.09
N LEU A 63 -62.02 132.82 35.16
CA LEU A 63 -62.43 131.89 34.11
C LEU A 63 -61.26 131.56 33.16
N HIS A 64 -60.41 132.54 32.86
CA HIS A 64 -59.23 132.32 32.00
C HIS A 64 -58.16 131.45 32.69
N LEU A 65 -58.02 131.59 34.02
CA LEU A 65 -57.19 130.72 34.86
C LEU A 65 -57.77 129.30 34.98
N ASP A 66 -59.08 129.17 35.19
CA ASP A 66 -59.75 127.87 35.26
C ASP A 66 -59.72 127.15 33.90
N LEU A 67 -59.85 127.89 32.79
CA LEU A 67 -59.65 127.36 31.45
C LEU A 67 -58.18 126.94 31.22
N GLY A 68 -57.22 127.74 31.68
CA GLY A 68 -55.80 127.39 31.64
C GLY A 68 -55.49 126.11 32.41
N ASN A 69 -55.96 126.00 33.65
CA ASN A 69 -55.78 124.84 34.52
C ASN A 69 -56.48 123.59 33.95
N THR A 70 -57.69 123.72 33.41
CA THR A 70 -58.41 122.59 32.79
C THR A 70 -57.74 122.15 31.50
N ILE A 71 -57.21 123.07 30.68
CA ILE A 71 -56.40 122.73 29.50
C ILE A 71 -55.10 122.05 29.91
N GLU A 72 -54.41 122.54 30.95
CA GLU A 72 -53.16 121.94 31.44
C GLU A 72 -53.40 120.53 31.99
N GLN A 73 -54.45 120.32 32.79
CA GLN A 73 -54.88 118.99 33.24
C GLN A 73 -55.31 118.08 32.09
N LEU A 74 -56.00 118.61 31.07
CA LEU A 74 -56.37 117.84 29.89
C LEU A 74 -55.13 117.44 29.09
N THR A 75 -54.13 118.33 29.01
CA THR A 75 -52.88 118.10 28.30
C THR A 75 -52.00 117.09 29.05
N GLU A 76 -51.96 117.16 30.39
CA GLU A 76 -51.28 116.18 31.24
C GLU A 76 -51.95 114.80 31.14
N LYS A 77 -53.29 114.75 31.17
CA LYS A 77 -54.04 113.51 30.91
C LYS A 77 -53.82 112.99 29.49
N LEU A 78 -53.80 113.86 28.48
CA LEU A 78 -53.54 113.45 27.10
C LEU A 78 -52.10 112.94 26.95
N SER A 79 -51.12 113.58 27.58
CA SER A 79 -49.72 113.16 27.59
C SER A 79 -49.55 111.80 28.25
N THR A 80 -50.14 111.61 29.44
CA THR A 80 -50.10 110.33 30.16
C THR A 80 -50.82 109.22 29.40
N GLU A 81 -51.96 109.49 28.77
CA GLU A 81 -52.63 108.52 27.88
C GLU A 81 -51.80 108.24 26.60
N THR A 82 -51.10 109.24 26.07
CA THR A 82 -50.20 109.05 24.90
C THR A 82 -48.99 108.20 25.28
N ASP A 83 -48.42 108.38 26.46
CA ASP A 83 -47.29 107.59 26.95
C ASP A 83 -47.72 106.16 27.31
N LYS A 84 -48.90 105.96 27.91
CA LYS A 84 -49.51 104.63 28.05
C LYS A 84 -49.70 103.96 26.70
N LEU A 85 -50.16 104.69 25.69
CA LEU A 85 -50.34 104.16 24.33
C LEU A 85 -48.99 103.74 23.73
N LYS A 86 -47.92 104.53 23.92
CA LYS A 86 -46.55 104.15 23.51
C LYS A 86 -46.06 102.89 24.23
N GLU A 87 -46.23 102.81 25.55
CA GLU A 87 -45.84 101.65 26.34
C GLU A 87 -46.61 100.39 25.92
N ILE A 88 -47.92 100.50 25.66
CA ILE A 88 -48.75 99.41 25.15
C ILE A 88 -48.26 98.99 23.76
N ASN A 89 -47.97 99.92 22.86
CA ASN A 89 -47.45 99.59 21.52
C ASN A 89 -46.07 98.92 21.59
N GLN A 90 -45.18 99.37 22.47
CA GLN A 90 -43.89 98.73 22.71
C GLN A 90 -44.06 97.33 23.31
N ALA A 91 -44.96 97.16 24.28
CA ALA A 91 -45.30 95.86 24.84
C ALA A 91 -45.90 94.91 23.79
N ILE A 92 -46.75 95.41 22.90
CA ILE A 92 -47.28 94.64 21.75
C ILE A 92 -46.14 94.20 20.83
N ALA A 93 -45.20 95.07 20.49
CA ALA A 93 -44.05 94.73 19.65
C ALA A 93 -43.18 93.64 20.29
N VAL A 94 -42.82 93.78 21.58
CA VAL A 94 -42.06 92.76 22.33
C VAL A 94 -42.85 91.44 22.40
N LYS A 95 -44.17 91.49 22.61
CA LYS A 95 -45.00 90.28 22.64
C LYS A 95 -45.12 89.63 21.27
N GLN A 96 -45.12 90.39 20.18
CA GLN A 96 -45.08 89.86 18.81
C GLN A 96 -43.76 89.17 18.52
N GLU A 97 -42.62 89.74 18.94
CA GLU A 97 -41.30 89.12 18.84
C GLU A 97 -41.22 87.82 19.66
N GLN A 98 -41.63 87.85 20.94
CA GLN A 98 -41.72 86.66 21.78
C GLN A 98 -42.64 85.57 21.19
N LEU A 99 -43.72 85.96 20.53
CA LEU A 99 -44.63 85.02 19.86
C LEU A 99 -43.96 84.40 18.62
N GLN A 100 -43.16 85.16 17.87
CA GLN A 100 -42.36 84.62 16.77
C GLN A 100 -41.28 83.65 17.27
N ASP A 101 -40.59 83.99 18.36
CA ASP A 101 -39.59 83.11 18.96
C ASP A 101 -40.21 81.81 19.46
N LEU A 102 -41.37 81.88 20.13
CA LEU A 102 -42.11 80.69 20.57
C LEU A 102 -42.56 79.83 19.38
N LYS A 103 -42.96 80.44 18.26
CA LYS A 103 -43.27 79.70 17.03
C LYS A 103 -42.02 79.02 16.45
N ASN A 104 -40.89 79.72 16.40
CA ASN A 104 -39.63 79.17 15.91
C ASN A 104 -39.15 78.01 16.80
N VAL A 105 -39.19 78.17 18.13
CA VAL A 105 -38.87 77.11 19.10
C VAL A 105 -39.80 75.90 18.91
N ARG A 106 -41.10 76.13 18.68
CA ARG A 106 -42.05 75.05 18.40
C ARG A 106 -41.71 74.31 17.10
N ILE A 107 -41.40 75.03 16.02
CA ILE A 107 -41.01 74.41 14.73
C ILE A 107 -39.74 73.59 14.90
N VAL A 108 -38.73 74.10 15.63
CA VAL A 108 -37.49 73.37 15.91
C VAL A 108 -37.75 72.15 16.78
N ALA A 109 -38.61 72.26 17.80
CA ALA A 109 -38.99 71.13 18.65
C ALA A 109 -39.74 70.05 17.86
N ASP A 110 -40.67 70.44 16.99
CA ASP A 110 -41.41 69.52 16.11
C ASP A 110 -40.46 68.85 15.09
N ALA A 111 -39.52 69.60 14.51
CA ALA A 111 -38.49 69.06 13.61
C ALA A 111 -37.53 68.10 14.32
N LEU A 112 -37.10 68.42 15.55
CA LEU A 112 -36.26 67.55 16.37
C LEU A 112 -37.02 66.28 16.76
N HIS A 113 -38.29 66.39 17.10
CA HIS A 113 -39.15 65.24 17.38
C HIS A 113 -39.26 64.32 16.16
N LEU A 114 -39.54 64.89 14.97
CA LEU A 114 -39.61 64.12 13.73
C LEU A 114 -38.27 63.43 13.41
N LEU A 115 -37.14 64.14 13.55
CA LEU A 115 -35.82 63.58 13.30
C LEU A 115 -35.49 62.45 14.28
N THR A 116 -35.91 62.59 15.55
CA THR A 116 -35.73 61.55 16.58
C THR A 116 -36.58 60.33 16.26
N GLN A 117 -37.81 60.53 15.79
CA GLN A 117 -38.69 59.44 15.36
C GLN A 117 -38.12 58.70 14.14
N GLU A 118 -37.63 59.43 13.13
CA GLU A 118 -36.97 58.84 11.97
C GLU A 118 -35.70 58.08 12.35
N HIS A 119 -34.90 58.62 13.27
CA HIS A 119 -33.70 57.96 13.77
C HIS A 119 -34.05 56.66 14.48
N ASN A 120 -35.02 56.67 15.38
CA ASN A 120 -35.49 55.47 16.07
C ASN A 120 -36.07 54.43 15.09
N ALA A 121 -36.81 54.87 14.07
CA ALA A 121 -37.30 53.98 13.03
C ALA A 121 -36.13 53.33 12.26
N LYS A 122 -35.11 54.10 11.89
CA LYS A 122 -33.90 53.58 11.24
C LYS A 122 -33.14 52.59 12.12
N LEU A 123 -32.95 52.91 13.41
CA LEU A 123 -32.33 52.00 14.38
C LEU A 123 -33.08 50.67 14.44
N ASN A 124 -34.40 50.71 14.60
CA ASN A 124 -35.22 49.50 14.63
C ASN A 124 -35.09 48.68 13.32
N THR A 125 -35.03 49.34 12.16
CA THR A 125 -34.82 48.62 10.88
C THR A 125 -33.43 48.00 10.79
N PHE A 126 -32.39 48.67 11.30
CA PHE A 126 -31.03 48.13 11.31
C PHE A 126 -30.90 46.97 12.29
N GLU A 127 -31.48 47.09 13.48
CA GLU A 127 -31.55 46.00 14.45
C GLU A 127 -32.25 44.78 13.86
N ALA A 128 -33.42 44.97 13.22
CA ALA A 128 -34.14 43.90 12.54
C ALA A 128 -33.35 43.26 11.39
N GLN A 129 -32.57 44.05 10.64
CA GLN A 129 -31.70 43.52 9.59
C GLN A 129 -30.53 42.72 10.16
N ILE A 130 -29.89 43.22 11.22
CA ILE A 130 -28.78 42.53 11.88
C ILE A 130 -29.25 41.22 12.48
N THR A 131 -30.39 41.20 13.19
CA THR A 131 -30.94 39.96 13.77
C THR A 131 -31.31 38.97 12.66
N SER A 132 -31.95 39.42 11.58
CA SER A 132 -32.26 38.56 10.43
C SER A 132 -31.01 37.97 9.77
N GLN A 133 -29.95 38.77 9.60
CA GLN A 133 -28.68 38.30 9.05
C GLN A 133 -27.96 37.31 9.98
N GLN A 134 -27.97 37.58 11.29
CA GLN A 134 -27.41 36.67 12.30
C GLN A 134 -28.15 35.34 12.31
N GLU A 135 -29.48 35.34 12.29
CA GLU A 135 -30.29 34.12 12.20
C GLU A 135 -30.04 33.34 10.91
N ALA A 136 -29.94 34.04 9.77
CA ALA A 136 -29.62 33.42 8.49
C ALA A 136 -28.23 32.76 8.50
N LEU A 137 -27.23 33.46 9.02
CA LEU A 137 -25.87 32.96 9.15
C LEU A 137 -25.79 31.78 10.12
N GLN A 138 -26.50 31.83 11.25
CA GLN A 138 -26.56 30.73 12.20
C GLN A 138 -27.21 29.49 11.55
N LYS A 139 -28.32 29.64 10.83
CA LYS A 139 -28.96 28.55 10.08
C LYS A 139 -28.01 27.95 9.04
N GLN A 140 -27.25 28.79 8.33
CA GLN A 140 -26.25 28.32 7.37
C GLN A 140 -25.14 27.54 8.08
N GLN A 141 -24.56 28.06 9.17
CA GLN A 141 -23.54 27.37 9.94
C GLN A 141 -24.03 26.00 10.46
N GLU A 142 -25.25 25.94 11.00
CA GLU A 142 -25.85 24.69 11.46
C GLU A 142 -26.07 23.71 10.31
N SER A 143 -26.51 24.19 9.14
CA SER A 143 -26.68 23.33 7.95
C SER A 143 -25.37 22.76 7.45
N VAL A 144 -24.30 23.56 7.41
CA VAL A 144 -22.96 23.13 7.00
C VAL A 144 -22.38 22.15 8.01
N ARG A 145 -22.52 22.43 9.31
CA ARG A 145 -22.09 21.49 10.37
C ARG A 145 -22.81 20.15 10.28
N LYS A 146 -24.13 20.16 10.01
CA LYS A 146 -24.90 18.93 9.80
C LYS A 146 -24.44 18.18 8.55
N PHE A 147 -24.14 18.90 7.47
CA PHE A 147 -23.62 18.30 6.23
C PHE A 147 -22.26 17.63 6.47
N TRP A 148 -21.29 18.36 7.06
CA TRP A 148 -19.98 17.80 7.40
C TRP A 148 -20.06 16.66 8.40
N SER A 149 -20.95 16.72 9.38
CA SER A 149 -21.14 15.61 10.32
C SER A 149 -21.66 14.35 9.63
N LYS A 150 -22.52 14.48 8.61
CA LYS A 150 -22.99 13.34 7.81
C LYS A 150 -21.88 12.80 6.92
N GLU A 151 -21.18 13.67 6.20
CA GLU A 151 -20.06 13.30 5.34
C GLU A 151 -18.95 12.59 6.13
N GLN A 152 -18.64 13.06 7.34
CA GLN A 152 -17.70 12.41 8.25
C GLN A 152 -18.17 11.01 8.66
N GLN A 153 -19.44 10.84 9.00
CA GLN A 153 -20.00 9.53 9.36
C GLN A 153 -20.00 8.55 8.17
N GLU A 154 -20.35 9.03 6.97
CA GLU A 154 -20.30 8.25 5.73
C GLU A 154 -18.85 7.85 5.41
N TYR A 155 -17.90 8.77 5.54
CA TYR A 155 -16.48 8.50 5.32
C TYR A 155 -15.92 7.49 6.32
N GLU A 156 -16.25 7.64 7.62
CA GLU A 156 -15.87 6.69 8.66
C GLU A 156 -16.45 5.30 8.40
N GLY A 157 -17.72 5.23 7.93
CA GLY A 157 -18.36 3.98 7.51
C GLY A 157 -17.65 3.31 6.34
N VAL A 158 -17.36 4.05 5.28
CA VAL A 158 -16.61 3.55 4.11
C VAL A 158 -15.21 3.09 4.51
N LEU A 159 -14.54 3.81 5.40
CA LEU A 159 -13.22 3.43 5.90
C LEU A 159 -13.31 2.14 6.72
N SER A 160 -14.30 1.99 7.60
CA SER A 160 -14.50 0.75 8.36
C SER A 160 -14.79 -0.44 7.43
N GLU A 161 -15.70 -0.28 6.46
CA GLU A 161 -16.04 -1.33 5.50
C GLU A 161 -14.81 -1.77 4.70
N LYS A 162 -14.00 -0.80 4.24
CA LYS A 162 -12.76 -1.08 3.51
C LYS A 162 -11.73 -1.79 4.39
N THR A 163 -11.59 -1.39 5.65
CA THR A 163 -10.68 -2.08 6.58
C THR A 163 -11.14 -3.51 6.88
N GLU A 164 -12.45 -3.74 7.02
CA GLU A 164 -13.01 -5.08 7.21
C GLU A 164 -12.86 -5.95 5.97
N GLN A 165 -13.01 -5.39 4.76
CA GLN A 165 -12.72 -6.10 3.52
C GLN A 165 -11.24 -6.51 3.45
N ILE A 166 -10.31 -5.57 3.66
CA ILE A 166 -8.87 -5.87 3.65
C ILE A 166 -8.52 -6.93 4.70
N ASN A 167 -9.10 -6.85 5.90
CA ASN A 167 -8.85 -7.84 6.94
C ASN A 167 -9.40 -9.22 6.57
N ARG A 168 -10.59 -9.29 5.96
CA ARG A 168 -11.16 -10.54 5.46
C ARG A 168 -10.31 -11.13 4.34
N ASP A 169 -9.93 -10.32 3.35
CA ASP A 169 -9.08 -10.75 2.24
C ASP A 169 -7.74 -11.28 2.75
N ARG A 170 -7.11 -10.57 3.69
CA ARG A 170 -5.88 -11.02 4.33
C ARG A 170 -6.04 -12.34 5.09
N GLN A 171 -7.15 -12.50 5.82
CA GLN A 171 -7.43 -13.77 6.51
C GLN A 171 -7.63 -14.92 5.51
N HIS A 172 -8.36 -14.68 4.42
CA HIS A 172 -8.55 -15.65 3.36
C HIS A 172 -7.21 -16.04 2.70
N GLU A 173 -6.38 -15.05 2.34
CA GLU A 173 -5.03 -15.30 1.78
C GLU A 173 -4.14 -16.06 2.76
N GLU A 174 -4.15 -15.72 4.05
CA GLU A 174 -3.40 -16.45 5.08
C GLU A 174 -3.88 -17.90 5.21
N THR A 175 -5.20 -18.14 5.18
CA THR A 175 -5.75 -19.51 5.23
C THR A 175 -5.44 -20.31 3.97
N ASP A 176 -5.55 -19.71 2.79
CA ASP A 176 -5.27 -20.36 1.51
C ASP A 176 -3.79 -20.72 1.40
N PHE A 177 -2.91 -19.80 1.82
CA PHE A 177 -1.48 -20.05 1.87
C PHE A 177 -1.12 -21.18 2.84
N GLN A 178 -1.70 -21.19 4.05
CA GLN A 178 -1.48 -22.27 5.01
C GLN A 178 -1.98 -23.61 4.48
N TYR A 179 -3.15 -23.62 3.84
CA TYR A 179 -3.71 -24.82 3.23
C TYR A 179 -2.80 -25.35 2.12
N GLU A 180 -2.37 -24.51 1.18
CA GLU A 180 -1.52 -24.94 0.07
C GLU A 180 -0.14 -25.39 0.57
N LEU A 181 0.41 -24.74 1.61
CA LEU A 181 1.66 -25.17 2.25
C LEU A 181 1.53 -26.56 2.88
N GLU A 182 0.44 -26.80 3.61
CA GLU A 182 0.19 -28.10 4.23
C GLU A 182 -0.05 -29.19 3.17
N ARG A 183 -0.81 -28.87 2.13
CA ARG A 183 -1.03 -29.76 0.98
C ARG A 183 0.28 -30.13 0.27
N LEU A 184 1.16 -29.15 0.04
CA LEU A 184 2.48 -29.40 -0.56
C LEU A 184 3.34 -30.28 0.34
N ARG A 185 3.37 -30.03 1.65
CA ARG A 185 4.11 -30.88 2.60
C ARG A 185 3.59 -32.30 2.64
N GLN A 186 2.27 -32.49 2.61
CA GLN A 186 1.67 -33.81 2.55
C GLN A 186 2.06 -34.53 1.26
N MET A 187 1.96 -33.86 0.10
CA MET A 187 2.38 -34.43 -1.18
C MET A 187 3.88 -34.79 -1.19
N GLU A 188 4.75 -33.92 -0.68
CA GLU A 188 6.19 -34.20 -0.58
C GLU A 188 6.47 -35.38 0.37
N SER A 189 5.74 -35.49 1.48
CA SER A 189 5.85 -36.59 2.43
C SER A 189 5.39 -37.91 1.80
N ASP A 190 4.24 -37.92 1.12
CA ASP A 190 3.69 -39.09 0.45
C ASP A 190 4.63 -39.58 -0.67
N ASP A 191 5.14 -38.66 -1.49
CA ASP A 191 6.13 -38.95 -2.54
C ASP A 191 7.42 -39.54 -1.96
N TYR A 192 7.89 -38.98 -0.85
CA TYR A 192 9.08 -39.49 -0.15
C TYR A 192 8.85 -40.90 0.41
N GLU A 193 7.71 -41.14 1.06
CA GLU A 193 7.34 -42.44 1.59
C GLU A 193 7.14 -43.49 0.49
N GLU A 194 6.57 -43.11 -0.65
CA GLU A 194 6.45 -43.98 -1.80
C GLU A 194 7.83 -44.36 -2.35
N ARG A 195 8.71 -43.38 -2.60
CA ARG A 195 10.09 -43.64 -3.06
C ARG A 195 10.85 -44.53 -2.07
N LYS A 196 10.70 -44.27 -0.77
CA LYS A 196 11.31 -45.12 0.27
C LYS A 196 10.81 -46.56 0.18
N ARG A 197 9.49 -46.77 0.06
CA ARG A 197 8.90 -48.12 -0.10
C ARG A 197 9.39 -48.83 -1.36
N GLN A 198 9.50 -48.11 -2.48
CA GLN A 198 10.04 -48.65 -3.73
C GLN A 198 11.50 -49.09 -3.56
N LEU A 199 12.35 -48.23 -2.99
CA LEU A 199 13.76 -48.55 -2.73
C LEU A 199 13.93 -49.74 -1.76
N GLU A 200 13.14 -49.79 -0.68
CA GLU A 200 13.14 -50.93 0.24
C GLU A 200 12.69 -52.23 -0.42
N HIS A 201 11.78 -52.15 -1.40
CA HIS A 201 11.36 -53.31 -2.18
C HIS A 201 12.47 -53.77 -3.12
N GLU A 202 13.09 -52.85 -3.86
CA GLU A 202 14.23 -53.15 -4.75
C GLU A 202 15.40 -53.76 -3.99
N LEU A 203 15.76 -53.19 -2.83
CA LEU A 203 16.83 -53.71 -1.98
C LEU A 203 16.52 -55.13 -1.51
N ARG A 204 15.28 -55.39 -1.06
CA ARG A 204 14.86 -56.74 -0.67
C ARG A 204 14.93 -57.72 -1.85
N GLN A 205 14.48 -57.33 -3.03
CA GLN A 205 14.56 -58.18 -4.22
C GLN A 205 16.02 -58.48 -4.60
N ARG A 206 16.89 -57.47 -4.62
CA ARG A 206 18.33 -57.65 -4.89
C ARG A 206 18.98 -58.56 -3.85
N GLN A 207 18.66 -58.37 -2.58
CA GLN A 207 19.20 -59.21 -1.52
C GLN A 207 18.75 -60.67 -1.67
N GLN A 208 17.47 -60.92 -1.97
CA GLN A 208 16.98 -62.26 -2.26
C GLN A 208 17.65 -62.90 -3.50
N GLN A 209 17.96 -62.11 -4.53
CA GLN A 209 18.70 -62.61 -5.70
C GLN A 209 20.14 -62.97 -5.32
N LEU A 210 20.85 -62.08 -4.63
CA LEU A 210 22.21 -62.33 -4.16
C LEU A 210 22.29 -63.54 -3.24
N ASP A 211 21.34 -63.70 -2.32
CA ASP A 211 21.29 -64.86 -1.42
C ASP A 211 21.10 -66.18 -2.19
N LYS A 212 20.26 -66.18 -3.24
CA LYS A 212 20.11 -67.34 -4.13
C LYS A 212 21.39 -67.64 -4.90
N ASP A 213 22.04 -66.62 -5.45
CA ASP A 213 23.28 -66.77 -6.22
C ASP A 213 24.41 -67.29 -5.31
N TRP A 214 24.51 -66.80 -4.07
CA TRP A 214 25.45 -67.30 -3.07
C TRP A 214 25.18 -68.76 -2.71
N GLN A 215 23.93 -69.12 -2.45
CA GLN A 215 23.56 -70.51 -2.17
C GLN A 215 23.86 -71.44 -3.34
N GLN A 216 23.64 -71.00 -4.58
CA GLN A 216 24.00 -71.78 -5.77
C GLN A 216 25.51 -71.96 -5.88
N ARG A 217 26.27 -70.88 -5.69
CA ARG A 217 27.74 -70.92 -5.73
C ARG A 217 28.33 -71.81 -4.64
N GLU A 218 27.81 -71.72 -3.42
CA GLU A 218 28.23 -72.55 -2.30
C GLU A 218 27.92 -74.03 -2.54
N LYS A 219 26.75 -74.35 -3.11
CA LYS A 219 26.43 -75.73 -3.55
C LYS A 219 27.41 -76.25 -4.59
N VAL A 220 27.68 -75.47 -5.64
CA VAL A 220 28.64 -75.87 -6.69
C VAL A 220 30.03 -76.12 -6.11
N LEU A 221 30.49 -75.26 -5.19
CA LEU A 221 31.78 -75.45 -4.52
C LEU A 221 31.81 -76.72 -3.66
N ASN A 222 30.77 -76.97 -2.86
CA ASN A 222 30.67 -78.16 -2.03
C ASN A 222 30.58 -79.45 -2.87
N ASP A 223 29.80 -79.44 -3.95
CA ASP A 223 29.66 -80.59 -4.86
C ASP A 223 30.99 -80.92 -5.53
N GLN A 224 31.77 -79.90 -5.91
CA GLN A 224 33.08 -80.07 -6.56
C GLN A 224 34.22 -80.34 -5.58
N GLU A 225 34.07 -80.07 -4.29
CA GLU A 225 35.12 -80.25 -3.28
C GLU A 225 35.62 -81.70 -3.21
N ALA A 226 34.70 -82.67 -3.29
CA ALA A 226 35.06 -84.09 -3.26
C ALA A 226 35.85 -84.54 -4.50
N GLU A 227 35.51 -84.02 -5.69
CA GLU A 227 36.25 -84.32 -6.92
C GLU A 227 37.61 -83.63 -6.95
N TYR A 228 37.66 -82.39 -6.48
CA TYR A 228 38.90 -81.63 -6.35
C TYR A 228 39.87 -82.30 -5.38
N THR A 229 39.42 -82.70 -4.18
CA THR A 229 40.24 -83.40 -3.19
C THR A 229 40.76 -84.74 -3.71
N LYS A 230 39.92 -85.52 -4.40
CA LYS A 230 40.35 -86.76 -5.09
C LYS A 230 41.40 -86.49 -6.16
N SER A 231 41.20 -85.46 -6.97
CA SER A 231 42.16 -85.06 -8.01
C SER A 231 43.50 -84.61 -7.41
N CYS A 232 43.48 -83.86 -6.30
CA CYS A 232 44.70 -83.49 -5.57
C CYS A 232 45.43 -84.72 -5.00
N GLN A 233 44.69 -85.68 -4.42
CA GLN A 233 45.28 -86.92 -3.88
C GLN A 233 45.92 -87.78 -4.98
N THR A 234 45.24 -87.95 -6.11
CA THR A 234 45.77 -88.70 -7.25
C THR A 234 47.01 -88.04 -7.85
N ILE A 235 47.00 -86.71 -8.03
CA ILE A 235 48.18 -85.96 -8.50
C ILE A 235 49.35 -86.10 -7.53
N ALA A 236 49.10 -86.05 -6.21
CA ALA A 236 50.15 -86.25 -5.21
C ALA A 236 50.72 -87.68 -5.24
N GLY A 237 49.91 -88.69 -5.60
CA GLY A 237 50.32 -90.08 -5.75
C GLY A 237 51.09 -90.39 -7.04
N TYR A 238 50.87 -89.62 -8.12
CA TYR A 238 51.47 -89.90 -9.43
C TYR A 238 52.98 -89.95 -9.44
N GLU A 239 53.68 -89.14 -8.64
CA GLU A 239 55.14 -89.19 -8.60
C GLU A 239 55.63 -90.55 -8.10
N GLU A 240 54.97 -91.11 -7.10
CA GLU A 240 55.34 -92.39 -6.51
C GLU A 240 54.90 -93.56 -7.40
N GLU A 241 53.70 -93.50 -7.97
CA GLU A 241 53.24 -94.47 -8.98
C GLU A 241 54.18 -94.50 -10.20
N LEU A 242 54.65 -93.34 -10.66
CA LEU A 242 55.58 -93.24 -11.79
C LEU A 242 56.95 -93.80 -11.43
N LYS A 243 57.45 -93.56 -10.21
CA LYS A 243 58.69 -94.20 -9.73
C LYS A 243 58.54 -95.72 -9.68
N GLN A 244 57.46 -96.22 -9.11
CA GLN A 244 57.20 -97.67 -9.02
C GLN A 244 57.10 -98.30 -10.41
N ALA A 245 56.26 -97.74 -11.30
CA ALA A 245 56.12 -98.21 -12.67
C ALA A 245 57.46 -98.17 -13.42
N TYR A 246 58.26 -97.12 -13.24
CA TYR A 246 59.60 -97.04 -13.82
C TYR A 246 60.53 -98.14 -13.27
N THR A 247 60.52 -98.38 -11.95
CA THR A 247 61.35 -99.46 -11.36
C THR A 247 60.94 -100.83 -11.85
N THR A 248 59.64 -101.14 -11.91
CA THR A 248 59.12 -102.41 -12.42
C THR A 248 59.46 -102.58 -13.90
N ALA A 249 59.22 -101.56 -14.73
CA ALA A 249 59.57 -101.60 -16.16
C ALA A 249 61.09 -101.76 -16.37
N LYS A 250 61.90 -101.11 -15.54
CA LYS A 250 63.36 -101.27 -15.56
C LYS A 250 63.77 -102.69 -15.17
N GLU A 251 63.18 -103.26 -14.13
CA GLU A 251 63.46 -104.63 -13.69
C GLU A 251 63.03 -105.67 -14.74
N GLU A 252 61.84 -105.52 -15.32
CA GLU A 252 61.37 -106.37 -16.43
C GLU A 252 62.29 -106.26 -17.65
N ALA A 253 62.70 -105.05 -18.04
CA ALA A 253 63.64 -104.85 -19.14
C ALA A 253 65.01 -105.50 -18.85
N ILE A 254 65.51 -105.42 -17.61
CA ILE A 254 66.76 -106.10 -17.21
C ILE A 254 66.58 -107.62 -17.24
N GLN A 255 65.46 -108.14 -16.73
CA GLN A 255 65.18 -109.57 -16.72
C GLN A 255 65.06 -110.13 -18.14
N GLU A 256 64.35 -109.44 -19.04
CA GLU A 256 64.22 -109.85 -20.43
C GLU A 256 65.56 -109.76 -21.16
N ALA A 257 66.33 -108.68 -20.97
CA ALA A 257 67.67 -108.56 -21.54
C ALA A 257 68.62 -109.68 -21.04
N ASN A 258 68.56 -110.03 -19.75
CA ASN A 258 69.33 -111.14 -19.20
C ASN A 258 68.86 -112.49 -19.74
N ARG A 259 67.55 -112.69 -19.90
CA ARG A 259 66.97 -113.91 -20.48
C ARG A 259 67.39 -114.06 -21.93
N GLU A 260 67.27 -113.01 -22.74
CA GLU A 260 67.77 -112.99 -24.12
C GLU A 260 69.27 -113.23 -24.17
N GLY A 261 70.05 -112.56 -23.32
CA GLY A 261 71.51 -112.72 -23.24
C GLY A 261 71.90 -114.16 -22.89
N LYS A 262 71.21 -114.77 -21.92
CA LYS A 262 71.41 -116.17 -21.55
C LYS A 262 71.03 -117.12 -22.68
N VAL A 263 69.88 -116.93 -23.32
CA VAL A 263 69.47 -117.73 -24.49
C VAL A 263 70.51 -117.62 -25.60
N LYS A 264 71.01 -116.42 -25.92
CA LYS A 264 72.07 -116.21 -26.92
C LYS A 264 73.39 -116.91 -26.51
N SER A 265 73.80 -116.80 -25.26
CA SER A 265 75.00 -117.46 -24.73
C SER A 265 74.87 -118.99 -24.79
N ASP A 266 73.76 -119.55 -24.29
CA ASP A 266 73.50 -120.99 -24.31
C ASP A 266 73.46 -121.53 -25.75
N LEU A 267 72.97 -120.72 -26.71
CA LEU A 267 72.93 -121.08 -28.12
C LEU A 267 74.33 -121.04 -28.75
N LEU A 268 75.15 -120.03 -28.44
CA LEU A 268 76.56 -119.97 -28.85
C LEU A 268 77.38 -121.13 -28.26
N GLU A 269 77.16 -121.49 -27.00
CA GLU A 269 77.84 -122.62 -26.35
C GLU A 269 77.43 -123.94 -27.00
N LYS A 270 76.15 -124.12 -27.36
CA LYS A 270 75.67 -125.28 -28.13
C LYS A 270 76.24 -125.31 -29.54
N GLU A 271 76.34 -124.18 -30.22
CA GLU A 271 76.99 -124.09 -31.54
C GLU A 271 78.47 -124.46 -31.44
N TRP A 272 79.19 -123.93 -30.44
CA TRP A 272 80.60 -124.22 -30.23
C TRP A 272 80.86 -125.69 -29.88
N THR A 273 80.07 -126.26 -28.96
CA THR A 273 80.15 -127.70 -28.64
C THR A 273 79.79 -128.58 -29.84
N GLY A 274 78.81 -128.19 -30.64
CA GLY A 274 78.49 -128.87 -31.91
C GLY A 274 79.64 -128.79 -32.93
N ILE A 275 80.28 -127.63 -33.07
CA ILE A 275 81.49 -127.45 -33.91
C ILE A 275 82.64 -128.31 -33.38
N GLN A 276 82.88 -128.31 -32.06
CA GLN A 276 83.93 -129.11 -31.43
C GLN A 276 83.71 -130.61 -31.68
N GLN A 277 82.49 -131.11 -31.45
CA GLN A 277 82.12 -132.50 -31.75
C GLN A 277 82.28 -132.82 -33.24
N GLY A 278 81.94 -131.88 -34.12
CA GLY A 278 82.16 -132.01 -35.57
C GLY A 278 83.64 -132.15 -35.92
N TYR A 279 84.52 -131.32 -35.35
CA TYR A 279 85.96 -131.44 -35.52
C TYR A 279 86.52 -132.72 -34.90
N GLU A 280 86.02 -133.13 -33.75
CA GLU A 280 86.45 -134.36 -33.06
C GLU A 280 86.08 -135.62 -33.88
N LEU A 281 84.87 -135.66 -34.45
CA LEU A 281 84.47 -136.71 -35.41
C LEU A 281 85.33 -136.68 -36.68
N GLN A 282 85.69 -135.50 -37.19
CA GLN A 282 86.61 -135.38 -38.32
C GLN A 282 87.99 -135.94 -37.97
N VAL A 283 88.54 -135.61 -36.80
CA VAL A 283 89.81 -136.17 -36.31
C VAL A 283 89.73 -137.68 -36.22
N GLN A 284 88.68 -138.24 -35.60
CA GLN A 284 88.48 -139.70 -35.52
C GLN A 284 88.37 -140.35 -36.92
N SER A 285 87.70 -139.69 -37.87
CA SER A 285 87.60 -140.19 -39.25
C SER A 285 88.95 -140.16 -39.97
N LEU A 286 89.78 -139.14 -39.71
CA LEU A 286 91.12 -139.02 -40.27
C LEU A 286 92.07 -140.03 -39.62
N GLU A 287 91.98 -140.24 -38.31
CA GLU A 287 92.74 -141.26 -37.57
C GLU A 287 92.42 -142.67 -38.07
N THR A 288 91.13 -143.02 -38.21
CA THR A 288 90.73 -144.31 -38.81
C THR A 288 91.16 -144.44 -40.27
N THR A 289 91.17 -143.34 -41.03
CA THR A 289 91.71 -143.34 -42.40
C THR A 289 93.22 -143.55 -42.40
N ILE A 290 93.96 -142.93 -41.48
CA ILE A 290 95.40 -143.12 -41.29
C ILE A 290 95.68 -144.56 -40.89
N GLU A 291 94.96 -145.14 -39.92
CA GLU A 291 95.09 -146.55 -39.54
C GLU A 291 94.89 -147.46 -40.75
N ARG A 292 93.81 -147.27 -41.52
CA ARG A 292 93.56 -148.05 -42.75
C ARG A 292 94.67 -147.88 -43.78
N GLN A 293 95.21 -146.67 -43.96
CA GLN A 293 96.36 -146.44 -44.85
C GLN A 293 97.62 -147.12 -44.32
N THR A 294 97.80 -147.15 -43.00
CA THR A 294 98.93 -147.83 -42.33
C THR A 294 98.83 -149.34 -42.55
N GLU A 295 97.65 -149.93 -42.39
CA GLU A 295 97.35 -151.34 -42.71
C GLU A 295 97.56 -151.65 -44.20
N GLN A 296 97.19 -150.73 -45.10
CA GLN A 296 97.47 -150.90 -46.53
C GLN A 296 98.96 -150.84 -46.84
N ILE A 297 99.72 -149.96 -46.18
CA ILE A 297 101.17 -149.88 -46.31
C ILE A 297 101.83 -151.16 -45.78
N THR A 298 101.39 -151.69 -44.64
CA THR A 298 101.93 -152.96 -44.12
C THR A 298 101.59 -154.13 -45.04
N ALA A 299 100.36 -154.23 -45.54
CA ALA A 299 99.96 -155.26 -46.50
C ALA A 299 100.73 -155.14 -47.83
N LEU A 300 100.94 -153.94 -48.36
CA LEU A 300 101.78 -153.70 -49.54
C LEU A 300 103.26 -154.03 -49.27
N SER A 301 103.77 -153.73 -48.08
CA SER A 301 105.11 -154.10 -47.65
C SER A 301 105.26 -155.62 -47.59
N GLU A 302 104.28 -156.33 -47.04
CA GLU A 302 104.24 -157.80 -47.03
C GLU A 302 104.16 -158.39 -48.44
N GLN A 303 103.33 -157.83 -49.32
CA GLN A 303 103.25 -158.24 -50.72
C GLN A 303 104.56 -157.98 -51.47
N LEU A 304 105.25 -156.86 -51.20
CA LEU A 304 106.56 -156.56 -51.75
C LEU A 304 107.59 -157.59 -51.26
N GLN A 305 107.55 -157.95 -49.98
CA GLN A 305 108.44 -158.94 -49.38
C GLN A 305 108.17 -160.36 -49.92
N ALA A 306 106.90 -160.69 -50.16
CA ALA A 306 106.49 -161.91 -50.85
C ALA A 306 106.94 -161.93 -52.32
N ALA A 307 106.82 -160.81 -53.04
CA ALA A 307 107.30 -160.68 -54.43
C ALA A 307 108.83 -160.80 -54.51
N VAL A 308 109.55 -160.21 -53.54
CA VAL A 308 111.02 -160.37 -53.41
C VAL A 308 111.39 -161.84 -53.14
N ASN A 309 110.62 -162.55 -52.32
CA ASN A 309 110.84 -163.98 -52.06
C ASN A 309 110.50 -164.86 -53.28
N GLN A 310 109.43 -164.57 -54.02
CA GLN A 310 109.09 -165.27 -55.27
C GLN A 310 110.11 -165.04 -56.38
N ALA A 311 110.70 -163.83 -56.49
CA ALA A 311 111.82 -163.56 -57.38
C ALA A 311 113.08 -164.38 -56.98
N LYS A 312 113.30 -164.59 -55.67
CA LYS A 312 114.39 -165.41 -55.13
C LYS A 312 114.20 -166.91 -55.40
N GLU A 313 112.97 -167.42 -55.31
CA GLU A 313 112.64 -168.81 -55.66
C GLU A 313 112.71 -169.09 -57.18
N LEU A 314 112.37 -168.10 -58.02
CA LEU A 314 112.52 -168.21 -59.48
C LEU A 314 114.00 -168.25 -59.91
N ALA A 315 114.86 -167.47 -59.24
CA ALA A 315 116.31 -167.50 -59.47
C ALA A 315 116.94 -168.85 -59.06
N MET A 316 116.48 -169.45 -57.96
CA MET A 316 116.97 -170.75 -57.48
C MET A 316 116.56 -171.94 -58.37
N ARG A 317 115.44 -171.83 -59.11
CA ARG A 317 114.97 -172.88 -60.04
C ARG A 317 115.62 -172.84 -61.43
N ALA A 318 116.34 -171.77 -61.78
CA ALA A 318 116.93 -171.57 -63.11
C ALA A 318 118.42 -171.99 -63.24
N PHE A 319 119.07 -172.43 -62.15
CA PHE A 319 120.53 -172.68 -62.16
C PHE A 319 120.99 -174.14 -61.98
N SER A 320 120.11 -175.15 -61.92
CA SER A 320 120.54 -176.56 -61.70
C SER A 320 119.95 -177.62 -62.64
N SER A 321 119.38 -177.23 -63.79
CA SER A 321 118.99 -178.18 -64.85
C SER A 321 119.42 -177.70 -66.25
N SER A 322 120.73 -177.73 -66.52
CA SER A 322 121.31 -177.96 -67.85
C SER A 322 122.82 -178.22 -67.76
N GLY A 323 123.24 -179.44 -68.13
CA GLY A 323 124.59 -179.71 -68.66
C GLY A 323 125.38 -180.84 -67.98
N ASN A 324 125.32 -182.05 -68.54
CA ASN A 324 126.42 -183.01 -68.44
C ASN A 324 127.44 -182.70 -69.55
N ASN A 325 128.70 -182.48 -69.18
CA ASN A 325 129.88 -182.93 -69.94
C ASN A 325 131.12 -182.92 -69.03
N ASN A 326 131.51 -184.14 -68.67
CA ASN A 326 132.52 -184.63 -67.70
C ASN A 326 132.18 -184.59 -66.22
#